data_AF-A0A957KRE8-F1
#
_entry.id   AF-A0A957KRE8-F1
#
_cell.length_a   1.000
_cell.length_b   1.000
_cell.length_c   1.000
_cell.angle_alpha   90.00
_cell.angle_beta   90.00
_cell.angle_gamma   90.00
#
_symmetry.space_group_name_H-M   'P 1'
#
loop_
_entity.id
_entity.type
_entity.pdbx_description
1 polymer ?
#
loop_
_entity_poly.entity_id
_entity_poly.type
_entity_poly.pdbx_seq_one_letter_code
_entity_poly.pdbx_strand_id
1 'polypeptide(L)'
;DKEAVLAGKEQRGLLEGRILLPDGQTFTVYVTHLDHTSETARMVQLRIARTWLVRDRNRPHLVMGDFNAVSRWEWPDEKLEELRDRPTRQGGNLAGDGSGPQVVAAMEKAGYVDLYRTLGEPGAVTFPTDDWRIRIDYLFASQALAPAVTNCAIWTAADGVSDHRPVLADLVDGSYSPQFAVP
;
A
#
# COMPACT_ATOMS: atom_id res chain seq x y z
N ASP A 1 12.63 -0.51 22.38
CA ASP A 1 13.64 0.35 21.76
C ASP A 1 13.53 0.22 20.24
N LYS A 2 13.35 1.33 19.51
CA LYS A 2 13.18 1.30 18.03
C LYS A 2 14.50 1.01 17.33
N GLU A 3 15.62 1.49 17.87
CA GLU A 3 16.95 1.29 17.29
C GLU A 3 17.32 -0.18 17.34
N ALA A 4 17.08 -0.84 18.48
CA ALA A 4 17.24 -2.29 18.60
C ALA A 4 16.41 -3.11 17.60
N VAL A 5 15.16 -2.71 17.31
CA VAL A 5 14.29 -3.41 16.34
C VAL A 5 14.81 -3.27 14.90
N LEU A 6 15.39 -2.11 14.57
CA LEU A 6 15.91 -1.81 13.23
C LEU A 6 17.37 -2.21 13.06
N ALA A 7 18.08 -2.57 14.14
CA ALA A 7 19.46 -3.00 14.09
C ALA A 7 19.62 -4.23 13.17
N GLY A 8 20.52 -4.13 12.19
CA GLY A 8 20.76 -5.19 11.21
C GLY A 8 19.69 -5.32 10.12
N LYS A 9 18.66 -4.46 10.09
CA LYS A 9 17.72 -4.36 8.98
C LYS A 9 18.28 -3.44 7.90
N GLU A 10 17.86 -3.69 6.65
CA GLU A 10 18.15 -2.77 5.56
C GLU A 10 17.55 -1.39 5.84
N GLN A 11 18.27 -0.34 5.45
CA GLN A 11 17.76 1.02 5.58
C GLN A 11 16.61 1.23 4.59
N ARG A 12 15.42 1.50 5.13
CA ARG A 12 14.20 1.77 4.37
C ARG A 12 13.82 3.24 4.50
N GLY A 13 13.39 3.84 3.40
CA GLY A 13 13.13 5.27 3.29
C GLY A 13 11.68 5.61 2.95
N LEU A 14 11.37 6.89 3.09
CA LEU A 14 10.18 7.54 2.53
C LEU A 14 10.67 8.65 1.60
N LEU A 15 10.28 8.57 0.33
CA LEU A 15 10.50 9.62 -0.66
C LEU A 15 9.23 10.45 -0.80
N GLU A 16 9.35 11.77 -0.72
CA GLU A 16 8.28 12.71 -1.05
C GLU A 16 8.56 13.32 -2.44
N GLY A 17 7.57 13.23 -3.34
CA GLY A 17 7.56 13.89 -4.63
C GLY A 17 6.44 14.90 -4.70
N ARG A 18 6.76 16.13 -5.10
CA ARG A 18 5.77 17.19 -5.38
C ARG A 18 5.77 17.48 -6.86
N ILE A 19 4.67 17.16 -7.52
CA ILE A 19 4.51 17.22 -8.97
C ILE A 19 3.64 18.45 -9.28
N LEU A 20 4.18 19.39 -10.06
CA LEU A 20 3.40 20.51 -10.59
C LEU A 20 2.56 20.01 -11.76
N LEU A 21 1.24 20.07 -11.60
CA LEU A 21 0.28 19.72 -12.64
C LEU A 21 0.10 20.90 -13.63
N PRO A 22 -0.38 20.64 -14.86
CA PRO A 22 -0.57 21.69 -15.87
C PRO A 22 -1.53 22.81 -15.46
N ASP A 23 -2.48 22.54 -14.57
CA ASP A 23 -3.43 23.50 -14.01
C ASP A 23 -2.83 24.39 -12.89
N GLY A 24 -1.54 24.19 -12.57
CA GLY A 24 -0.82 24.90 -11.53
C GLY A 24 -0.98 24.31 -10.12
N GLN A 25 -1.79 23.27 -9.94
CA GLN A 25 -1.91 22.57 -8.66
C GLN A 25 -0.68 21.69 -8.40
N THR A 26 -0.35 21.46 -7.13
CA THR A 26 0.71 20.52 -6.74
C THR A 26 0.10 19.21 -6.28
N PHE A 27 0.42 18.14 -6.98
CA PHE A 27 0.10 16.78 -6.57
C PHE A 27 1.25 16.18 -5.75
N THR A 28 0.95 15.70 -4.55
CA THR A 28 1.96 15.12 -3.66
C THR A 28 1.87 13.60 -3.67
N VAL A 29 3.00 12.95 -3.85
CA VAL A 29 3.13 11.50 -3.74
C VAL A 29 4.22 11.14 -2.74
N TYR A 30 3.97 10.08 -1.99
CA TYR A 30 4.93 9.49 -1.07
C TYR A 30 5.22 8.06 -1.51
N VAL A 31 6.49 7.69 -1.61
CA VAL A 31 6.90 6.33 -1.99
C VAL A 31 7.70 5.71 -0.86
N THR A 32 7.38 4.48 -0.48
CA THR A 32 8.14 3.73 0.52
C THR A 32 8.32 2.27 0.10
N HIS A 33 9.31 1.63 0.71
CA HIS A 33 9.52 0.19 0.61
C HIS A 33 9.81 -0.29 2.03
N LEU A 34 8.87 -1.02 2.65
CA LEU A 34 8.99 -1.46 4.04
C LEU A 34 9.71 -2.81 4.17
N ASP A 35 10.15 -3.13 5.37
CA ASP A 35 10.89 -4.35 5.67
C ASP A 35 10.17 -5.64 5.25
N HIS A 36 10.86 -6.53 4.53
CA HIS A 36 10.30 -7.79 4.04
C HIS A 36 10.41 -8.95 5.06
N THR A 37 11.04 -8.73 6.21
CA THR A 37 11.41 -9.80 7.15
C THR A 37 10.71 -9.73 8.51
N SER A 38 10.16 -8.57 8.89
CA SER A 38 9.64 -8.36 10.24
C SER A 38 8.48 -7.37 10.26
N GLU A 39 7.32 -7.85 10.72
CA GLU A 39 6.16 -7.00 10.97
C GLU A 39 6.44 -5.91 11.99
N THR A 40 7.15 -6.23 13.06
CA THR A 40 7.54 -5.25 14.08
C THR A 40 8.40 -4.13 13.45
N ALA A 41 9.35 -4.48 12.57
CA ALA A 41 10.17 -3.50 11.85
C ALA A 41 9.32 -2.65 10.90
N ARG A 42 8.44 -3.26 10.09
CA ARG A 42 7.48 -2.52 9.24
C ARG A 42 6.64 -1.55 10.03
N MET A 43 6.15 -1.95 11.20
CA MET A 43 5.35 -1.08 12.07
C MET A 43 6.16 0.08 12.65
N VAL A 44 7.44 -0.11 12.98
CA VAL A 44 8.33 0.99 13.37
C VAL A 44 8.57 1.94 12.20
N GLN A 45 8.89 1.41 11.01
CA GLN A 45 9.11 2.20 9.79
C GLN A 45 7.85 2.99 9.40
N LEU A 46 6.68 2.36 9.42
CA LEU A 46 5.40 3.00 9.15
C LEU A 46 5.11 4.13 10.15
N ARG A 47 5.35 3.89 11.45
CA ARG A 47 5.18 4.94 12.48
C ARG A 47 6.08 6.14 12.22
N ILE A 48 7.31 5.92 11.76
CA ILE A 48 8.24 6.99 11.39
C ILE A 48 7.74 7.71 10.13
N ALA A 49 7.39 6.98 9.07
CA ALA A 49 6.85 7.55 7.83
C ALA A 49 5.63 8.43 8.11
N ARG A 50 4.72 7.98 8.97
CA ARG A 50 3.51 8.73 9.36
C ARG A 50 3.79 10.09 10.01
N THR A 51 4.97 10.32 10.58
CA THR A 51 5.36 11.66 11.10
C THR A 51 5.58 12.69 9.99
N TRP A 52 5.83 12.23 8.76
CA TRP A 52 5.89 13.06 7.56
C TRP A 52 4.52 13.15 6.90
N LEU A 53 3.86 12.01 6.70
CA LEU A 53 2.55 11.94 6.04
C LEU A 53 1.47 12.82 6.70
N VAL A 54 1.50 12.95 8.03
CA VAL A 54 0.53 13.77 8.78
C VAL A 54 0.55 15.26 8.37
N ARG A 55 1.64 15.75 7.77
CA ARG A 55 1.78 17.14 7.31
C ARG A 55 0.81 17.47 6.16
N ASP A 56 0.48 16.49 5.34
CA ASP A 56 -0.45 16.63 4.21
C ASP A 56 -1.79 15.95 4.47
N ARG A 57 -2.13 15.58 5.73
CA ARG A 57 -3.35 14.82 6.06
C ARG A 57 -4.67 15.40 5.51
N ASN A 58 -4.72 16.72 5.29
CA ASN A 58 -5.89 17.44 4.76
C ASN A 58 -5.72 17.85 3.29
N ARG A 59 -4.63 17.44 2.63
CA ARG A 59 -4.32 17.77 1.23
C ARG A 59 -4.43 16.51 0.38
N PRO A 60 -4.85 16.62 -0.89
CA PRO A 60 -4.85 15.47 -1.80
C PRO A 60 -3.43 14.94 -1.99
N HIS A 61 -3.21 13.67 -1.64
CA HIS A 61 -1.93 13.00 -1.83
C HIS A 61 -2.09 11.49 -1.89
N LEU A 62 -1.09 10.83 -2.48
CA LEU A 62 -0.98 9.38 -2.57
C LEU A 62 0.20 8.88 -1.75
N VAL A 63 0.06 7.73 -1.10
CA VAL A 63 1.15 6.98 -0.47
C VAL A 63 1.23 5.63 -1.17
N MET A 64 2.38 5.27 -1.71
CA MET A 64 2.52 4.09 -2.56
C MET A 64 3.83 3.33 -2.35
N GLY A 65 3.87 2.11 -2.88
CA GLY A 65 5.06 1.28 -2.97
C GLY A 65 4.85 -0.12 -2.40
N ASP A 66 5.96 -0.81 -2.16
CA ASP A 66 5.98 -2.15 -1.60
C ASP A 66 5.94 -2.08 -0.06
N PHE A 67 4.79 -2.42 0.51
CA PHE A 67 4.61 -2.40 1.96
C PHE A 67 5.06 -3.69 2.61
N ASN A 68 5.39 -4.73 1.84
CA ASN A 68 5.71 -6.07 2.34
C ASN A 68 4.72 -6.53 3.42
N ALA A 69 3.43 -6.27 3.22
CA ALA A 69 2.39 -6.57 4.19
C ALA A 69 1.12 -7.01 3.48
N VAL A 70 0.43 -8.00 4.03
CA VAL A 70 -0.87 -8.46 3.51
C VAL A 70 -2.03 -7.80 4.23
N SER A 71 -3.15 -7.62 3.53
CA SER A 71 -4.41 -7.14 4.11
C SER A 71 -5.28 -8.30 4.58
N ARG A 72 -5.98 -8.12 5.71
CA ARG A 72 -7.01 -9.08 6.16
C ARG A 72 -8.22 -9.19 5.23
N TRP A 73 -8.37 -8.26 4.29
CA TRP A 73 -9.40 -8.36 3.25
C TRP A 73 -9.16 -9.56 2.31
N GLU A 74 -7.90 -9.86 1.97
CA GLU A 74 -7.52 -11.00 1.11
C GLU A 74 -7.01 -12.21 1.92
N TRP A 75 -6.46 -11.92 3.10
CA TRP A 75 -5.85 -12.87 4.02
C TRP A 75 -6.60 -12.87 5.35
N PRO A 76 -7.82 -13.45 5.40
CA PRO A 76 -8.54 -13.64 6.66
C PRO A 76 -7.74 -14.50 7.63
N ASP A 77 -8.08 -14.43 8.92
CA ASP A 77 -7.29 -15.05 9.98
C ASP A 77 -7.08 -16.57 9.76
N GLU A 78 -8.06 -17.28 9.18
CA GLU A 78 -7.96 -18.70 8.81
C GLU A 78 -6.80 -18.98 7.84
N LYS A 79 -6.62 -18.15 6.80
CA LYS A 79 -5.50 -18.28 5.85
C LYS A 79 -4.17 -17.87 6.47
N LEU A 80 -4.19 -16.91 7.38
CA LEU A 80 -3.00 -16.47 8.10
C LEU A 80 -2.52 -17.54 9.09
N GLU A 81 -3.43 -18.27 9.71
CA GLU A 81 -3.12 -19.44 10.54
C GLU A 81 -2.49 -20.56 9.71
N GLU A 82 -3.08 -20.90 8.55
CA GLU A 82 -2.49 -21.88 7.63
C GLU A 82 -1.07 -21.49 7.21
N LEU A 83 -0.83 -20.21 6.92
CA LEU A 83 0.48 -19.69 6.56
C LEU A 83 1.51 -19.80 7.69
N ARG A 84 1.10 -19.62 8.95
CA ARG A 84 1.98 -19.76 10.11
C ARG A 84 2.36 -21.22 10.34
N ASP A 85 1.41 -22.13 10.14
CA ASP A 85 1.63 -23.57 10.28
C ASP A 85 2.51 -24.11 9.14
N ARG A 86 2.41 -23.53 7.95
CA ARG A 86 3.16 -23.92 6.74
C ARG A 86 3.82 -22.70 6.09
N PRO A 87 4.89 -22.17 6.70
CA PRO A 87 5.55 -20.99 6.18
C PRO A 87 6.18 -21.28 4.82
N THR A 88 5.85 -20.46 3.82
CA THR A 88 6.58 -20.44 2.55
C THR A 88 7.89 -19.67 2.71
N ARG A 89 8.80 -19.81 1.74
CA ARG A 89 10.16 -19.23 1.79
C ARG A 89 10.18 -17.72 2.09
N GLN A 90 9.13 -16.99 1.70
CA GLN A 90 8.98 -15.55 1.96
C GLN A 90 7.70 -15.19 2.75
N GLY A 91 6.70 -16.08 2.85
CA GLY A 91 5.39 -15.78 3.44
C GLY A 91 5.33 -15.82 4.97
N GLY A 92 6.21 -16.58 5.65
CA GLY A 92 6.18 -16.69 7.11
C GLY A 92 6.28 -15.35 7.84
N ASN A 93 7.00 -14.38 7.25
CA ASN A 93 7.16 -13.05 7.83
C ASN A 93 5.97 -12.11 7.55
N LEU A 94 5.11 -12.45 6.60
CA LEU A 94 3.97 -11.63 6.15
C LEU A 94 2.69 -11.93 6.95
N ALA A 95 2.58 -13.13 7.54
CA ALA A 95 1.53 -13.47 8.51
C ALA A 95 1.56 -12.60 9.78
N GLY A 96 2.56 -11.74 9.92
CA GLY A 96 2.82 -10.96 11.12
C GLY A 96 3.51 -11.75 12.22
N ASP A 97 3.82 -11.08 13.32
CA ASP A 97 4.12 -11.74 14.59
C ASP A 97 2.81 -12.28 15.22
N GLY A 98 2.82 -12.71 16.49
CA GLY A 98 1.65 -13.29 17.15
C GLY A 98 0.36 -12.45 17.13
N SER A 99 0.40 -11.19 16.68
CA SER A 99 -0.78 -10.31 16.50
C SER A 99 -1.27 -10.19 15.05
N GLY A 100 -0.64 -10.89 14.11
CA GLY A 100 -0.98 -10.82 12.69
C GLY A 100 -0.47 -9.56 11.96
N PRO A 101 -0.82 -9.41 10.67
CA PRO A 101 -0.42 -8.25 9.88
C PRO A 101 -1.15 -6.99 10.40
N GLN A 102 -0.43 -5.91 10.66
CA GLN A 102 -0.95 -4.68 11.26
C GLN A 102 -0.78 -3.47 10.35
N VAL A 103 0.18 -3.50 9.41
CA VAL A 103 0.52 -2.37 8.53
C VAL A 103 -0.69 -1.79 7.79
N VAL A 104 -1.45 -2.62 7.07
CA VAL A 104 -2.61 -2.15 6.28
C VAL A 104 -3.69 -1.58 7.19
N ALA A 105 -4.04 -2.29 8.27
CA ALA A 105 -5.02 -1.80 9.24
C ALA A 105 -4.57 -0.47 9.90
N ALA A 106 -3.27 -0.28 10.10
CA ALA A 106 -2.72 0.97 10.64
C ALA A 106 -2.79 2.14 9.65
N MET A 107 -2.65 1.87 8.34
CA MET A 107 -2.90 2.87 7.28
C MET A 107 -4.38 3.26 7.23
N GLU A 108 -5.28 2.29 7.20
CA GLU A 108 -6.73 2.50 7.18
C GLU A 108 -7.19 3.29 8.41
N LYS A 109 -6.72 2.90 9.61
CA LYS A 109 -6.98 3.64 10.86
C LYS A 109 -6.45 5.07 10.85
N ALA A 110 -5.40 5.35 10.07
CA ALA A 110 -4.88 6.70 9.88
C ALA A 110 -5.68 7.54 8.87
N GLY A 111 -6.73 6.97 8.27
CA GLY A 111 -7.61 7.64 7.32
C GLY A 111 -7.20 7.46 5.85
N TYR A 112 -6.26 6.56 5.55
CA TYR A 112 -5.92 6.23 4.17
C TYR A 112 -6.90 5.22 3.57
N VAL A 113 -7.18 5.37 2.29
CA VAL A 113 -8.04 4.46 1.52
C VAL A 113 -7.16 3.56 0.66
N ASP A 114 -7.23 2.24 0.87
CA ASP A 114 -6.64 1.24 -0.04
C ASP A 114 -7.41 1.26 -1.37
N LEU A 115 -6.83 1.89 -2.40
CA LEU A 115 -7.54 2.11 -3.66
C LEU A 115 -7.90 0.81 -4.36
N TYR A 116 -7.04 -0.21 -4.29
CA TYR A 116 -7.31 -1.47 -4.96
C TYR A 116 -8.45 -2.22 -4.27
N ARG A 117 -8.52 -2.17 -2.93
CA ARG A 117 -9.66 -2.72 -2.19
C ARG A 117 -10.99 -2.06 -2.57
N THR A 118 -10.98 -0.78 -2.94
CA THR A 118 -12.20 -0.02 -3.28
C THR A 118 -12.64 -0.20 -4.74
N LEU A 119 -11.69 -0.27 -5.68
CA LEU A 119 -11.98 -0.21 -7.12
C LEU A 119 -11.59 -1.48 -7.89
N GLY A 120 -10.81 -2.36 -7.27
CA GLY A 120 -10.32 -3.60 -7.86
C GLY A 120 -11.19 -4.81 -7.50
N GLU A 121 -10.74 -5.97 -7.99
CA GLU A 121 -11.39 -7.25 -7.76
C GLU A 121 -10.57 -8.07 -6.75
N PRO A 122 -11.23 -8.82 -5.84
CA PRO A 122 -10.51 -9.65 -4.88
C PRO A 122 -9.68 -10.74 -5.58
N GLY A 123 -8.54 -11.09 -4.99
CA GLY A 123 -7.69 -12.19 -5.45
C GLY A 123 -6.67 -11.83 -6.53
N ALA A 124 -6.61 -10.56 -6.95
CA ALA A 124 -5.49 -10.09 -7.73
C ALA A 124 -4.21 -10.01 -6.91
N VAL A 125 -3.06 -10.13 -7.58
CA VAL A 125 -1.76 -10.30 -6.93
C VAL A 125 -0.75 -9.38 -7.57
N THR A 126 0.06 -8.72 -6.74
CA THR A 126 1.18 -7.88 -7.17
C THR A 126 2.50 -8.62 -7.11
N PHE A 127 2.56 -9.75 -6.40
CA PHE A 127 3.74 -10.60 -6.31
C PHE A 127 3.33 -12.04 -6.67
N PRO A 128 3.47 -12.47 -7.95
CA PRO A 128 2.89 -13.72 -8.46
C PRO A 128 3.88 -14.90 -8.52
N THR A 129 4.81 -15.04 -7.57
CA THR A 129 5.79 -16.15 -7.57
C THR A 129 5.13 -17.52 -7.37
N ASP A 130 5.83 -18.59 -7.77
CA ASP A 130 5.28 -19.97 -7.83
C ASP A 130 4.68 -20.45 -6.50
N ASP A 131 5.38 -20.19 -5.40
CA ASP A 131 4.96 -20.60 -4.06
C ASP A 131 4.11 -19.54 -3.35
N TRP A 132 3.94 -18.35 -3.96
CA TRP A 132 3.49 -17.17 -3.25
C TRP A 132 2.87 -16.14 -4.18
N ARG A 133 1.53 -16.07 -4.15
CA ARG A 133 0.70 -15.22 -5.01
C ARG A 133 -0.08 -14.24 -4.15
N ILE A 134 0.48 -13.05 -3.91
CA ILE A 134 -0.07 -12.09 -2.94
C ILE A 134 -0.10 -10.66 -3.46
N ARG A 135 -0.81 -9.79 -2.74
CA ARG A 135 -0.77 -8.34 -2.94
C ARG A 135 -0.04 -7.69 -1.77
N ILE A 136 1.08 -7.04 -2.08
CA ILE A 136 1.95 -6.30 -1.13
C ILE A 136 2.30 -4.89 -1.61
N ASP A 137 1.99 -4.59 -2.85
CA ASP A 137 2.15 -3.27 -3.44
C ASP A 137 0.82 -2.53 -3.35
N TYR A 138 0.85 -1.32 -2.79
CA TYR A 138 -0.35 -0.56 -2.48
C TYR A 138 -0.30 0.84 -3.08
N LEU A 139 -1.48 1.33 -3.44
CA LEU A 139 -1.76 2.74 -3.64
C LEU A 139 -2.79 3.17 -2.57
N PHE A 140 -2.34 3.93 -1.59
CA PHE A 140 -3.17 4.48 -0.52
C PHE A 140 -3.46 5.96 -0.78
N ALA A 141 -4.73 6.31 -1.01
CA ALA A 141 -5.13 7.71 -1.16
C ALA A 141 -5.44 8.36 0.19
N SER A 142 -5.12 9.64 0.33
CA SER A 142 -5.71 10.46 1.41
C SER A 142 -7.23 10.58 1.19
N GLN A 143 -8.00 10.82 2.27
CA GLN A 143 -9.46 10.99 2.13
C GLN A 143 -9.83 12.13 1.17
N ALA A 144 -9.00 13.18 1.11
CA ALA A 144 -9.21 14.29 0.20
C ALA A 144 -9.00 13.92 -1.28
N LEU A 145 -8.15 12.92 -1.55
CA LEU A 145 -7.89 12.46 -2.92
C LEU A 145 -8.84 11.34 -3.36
N ALA A 146 -9.29 10.49 -2.44
CA ALA A 146 -10.06 9.29 -2.77
C ALA A 146 -11.25 9.51 -3.72
N PRO A 147 -12.07 10.58 -3.61
CA PRO A 147 -13.18 10.84 -4.54
C PRO A 147 -12.75 11.14 -5.98
N ALA A 148 -11.49 11.53 -6.21
CA ALA A 148 -10.97 11.84 -7.53
C ALA A 148 -10.38 10.60 -8.24
N VAL A 149 -10.26 9.46 -7.57
CA VAL A 149 -9.73 8.23 -8.17
C VAL A 149 -10.86 7.49 -8.88
N THR A 150 -10.70 7.22 -10.17
CA THR A 150 -11.72 6.57 -11.00
C THR A 150 -11.40 5.11 -11.32
N ASN A 151 -10.14 4.71 -11.22
CA ASN A 151 -9.70 3.35 -11.49
C ASN A 151 -8.50 2.98 -10.61
N CYS A 152 -8.38 1.71 -10.27
CA CYS A 152 -7.18 1.12 -9.68
C CYS A 152 -7.02 -0.30 -10.20
N ALA A 153 -5.90 -0.60 -10.85
CA ALA A 153 -5.67 -1.88 -11.50
C ALA A 153 -4.26 -2.41 -11.25
N ILE A 154 -4.10 -3.73 -11.37
CA ILE A 154 -2.80 -4.39 -11.37
C ILE A 154 -2.44 -4.70 -12.82
N TRP A 155 -1.31 -4.16 -13.27
CA TRP A 155 -0.84 -4.30 -14.65
C TRP A 155 -0.16 -5.64 -14.85
N THR A 156 -0.79 -6.56 -15.59
CA THR A 156 -0.26 -7.91 -15.84
C THR A 156 0.50 -8.07 -17.16
N ALA A 157 0.42 -7.10 -18.08
CA ALA A 157 1.08 -7.22 -19.38
C ALA A 157 2.63 -7.13 -19.30
N ALA A 158 3.19 -6.87 -18.12
CA ALA A 158 4.62 -6.87 -17.84
C ALA A 158 5.08 -8.10 -17.04
N ASP A 159 4.24 -9.14 -16.93
CA ASP A 159 4.59 -10.38 -16.24
C ASP A 159 5.88 -11.00 -16.79
N GLY A 160 6.74 -11.49 -15.90
CA GLY A 160 8.04 -12.08 -16.23
C GLY A 160 9.19 -11.08 -16.38
N VAL A 161 8.91 -9.77 -16.37
CA VAL A 161 9.96 -8.72 -16.35
C VAL A 161 10.49 -8.47 -14.93
N SER A 162 9.60 -8.55 -13.95
CA SER A 162 9.86 -8.40 -12.53
C SER A 162 9.05 -9.45 -11.77
N ASP A 163 9.49 -9.79 -10.55
CA ASP A 163 8.72 -10.57 -9.59
C ASP A 163 7.58 -9.76 -8.95
N HIS A 164 7.55 -8.44 -9.18
CA HIS A 164 6.41 -7.58 -8.85
C HIS A 164 5.68 -7.09 -10.11
N ARG A 165 4.35 -7.01 -10.02
CA ARG A 165 3.46 -6.36 -10.98
C ARG A 165 3.19 -4.92 -10.56
N PRO A 166 3.20 -3.96 -11.50
CA PRO A 166 2.82 -2.59 -11.21
C PRO A 166 1.36 -2.47 -10.75
N VAL A 167 1.11 -1.54 -9.83
CA VAL A 167 -0.23 -1.06 -9.50
C VAL A 167 -0.41 0.32 -10.09
N LEU A 168 -1.51 0.54 -10.80
CA LEU A 168 -1.84 1.82 -11.43
C LEU A 168 -3.15 2.35 -10.86
N ALA A 169 -3.29 3.67 -10.81
CA ALA A 169 -4.56 4.34 -10.55
C ALA A 169 -4.76 5.48 -11.54
N ASP A 170 -6.00 5.64 -12.00
CA ASP A 170 -6.41 6.78 -12.80
C ASP A 170 -7.13 7.79 -11.91
N LEU A 171 -6.83 9.06 -12.12
CA LEU A 171 -7.40 10.17 -11.36
C LEU A 171 -8.02 11.16 -12.32
N VAL A 172 -9.18 11.72 -11.96
CA VAL A 172 -9.75 12.88 -12.63
C VAL A 172 -9.22 14.15 -11.97
N ASP A 173 -8.92 15.14 -12.78
CA ASP A 173 -8.65 16.49 -12.31
C ASP A 173 -9.94 17.08 -11.68
N GLY A 174 -9.80 17.90 -10.64
CA GLY A 174 -10.90 18.57 -9.94
C GLY A 174 -11.71 19.53 -10.83
N SER A 175 -11.31 19.77 -12.08
CA SER A 175 -12.16 20.37 -13.11
C SER A 175 -13.29 19.46 -13.60
N TYR A 176 -13.28 18.17 -13.25
CA TYR A 176 -14.33 17.23 -13.60
C TYR A 176 -15.54 17.39 -12.68
N SER A 177 -16.48 18.23 -13.10
CA SER A 177 -17.87 18.14 -12.64
C SER A 177 -18.52 16.97 -13.37
N PRO A 178 -19.01 15.92 -12.69
CA PRO A 178 -19.83 14.92 -13.37
C PRO A 178 -21.09 15.62 -13.87
N GLN A 179 -21.16 15.88 -15.17
CA GLN A 179 -22.39 16.25 -15.86
C GLN A 179 -23.28 15.02 -15.97
N PHE A 180 -23.77 14.54 -14.84
CA PHE A 180 -24.92 13.66 -14.81
C PHE A 180 -25.86 14.15 -13.69
N ALA A 181 -26.42 15.32 -13.92
CA ALA A 181 -27.86 15.44 -13.77
C ALA A 181 -28.47 14.64 -14.93
N VAL A 182 -29.42 13.75 -14.70
CA VAL A 182 -30.88 13.96 -14.91
C VAL A 182 -31.45 12.53 -15.15
N PRO A 183 -32.72 12.19 -14.85
CA PRO A 183 -33.84 13.03 -14.39
C PRO A 183 -34.32 12.77 -12.95
#